data_AF-A0A5N7BS51-F1
#
_entry.id   AF-A0A5N7BS51-F1
#
_cell.length_a   1.000
_cell.length_b   1.000
_cell.length_c   1.000
_cell.angle_alpha   90.00
_cell.angle_beta   90.00
_cell.angle_gamma   90.00
#
_symmetry.space_group_name_H-M   'P 1'
#
loop_
_entity.id
_entity.type
_entity.pdbx_description
1 polymer ?
#
loop_
_entity_poly.entity_id
_entity_poly.type
_entity_poly.pdbx_seq_one_letter_code
_entity_poly.pdbx_strand_id
1 'polypeptide(L)'
;MPPRRHDDYTAAWICALPLELAAAYAMLDGRHGRVEGHNAVIACLPSGVTGTVSAARVVSQMLSTFRQVKFRLMIGIGGGAPSEEHDVRLGDVVVRKPVGLLGGVIQYDFGKTIQQGQFQRTGILNKPLEILLTVLSNLQAQYLIKGHGIKDTIQNIVN
;
A
#
# COMPACT_ATOMS: atom_id res chain seq x y z
N MET A 1 -7.40 20.84 18.24
CA MET A 1 -6.35 21.12 17.24
C MET A 1 -6.89 22.10 16.20
N PRO A 2 -6.08 23.01 15.66
CA PRO A 2 -6.51 23.87 14.55
C PRO A 2 -6.85 23.02 13.31
N PRO A 3 -7.75 23.52 12.43
CA PRO A 3 -8.10 22.82 11.20
C PRO A 3 -6.88 22.73 10.27
N ARG A 4 -6.60 21.52 9.76
CA ARG A 4 -5.51 21.27 8.81
C ARG A 4 -5.86 21.84 7.43
N ARG A 5 -4.92 22.51 6.79
CA ARG A 5 -5.00 22.96 5.39
C ARG A 5 -4.59 21.83 4.46
N HIS A 6 -4.99 21.89 3.19
CA HIS A 6 -4.61 20.88 2.21
C HIS A 6 -3.08 20.76 2.03
N ASP A 7 -2.35 21.85 2.21
CA ASP A 7 -0.88 21.86 2.09
C ASP A 7 -0.16 21.23 3.29
N ASP A 8 -0.88 20.91 4.37
CA ASP A 8 -0.29 20.26 5.55
C ASP A 8 -0.10 18.75 5.33
N TYR A 9 -0.69 18.16 4.28
CA TYR A 9 -0.67 16.73 4.01
C TYR A 9 0.54 16.31 3.17
N THR A 10 1.31 15.37 3.70
CA THR A 10 2.55 14.89 3.06
C THR A 10 2.49 13.43 2.62
N ALA A 11 1.49 12.69 3.07
CA ALA A 11 1.29 11.28 2.75
C ALA A 11 -0.14 11.03 2.28
N ALA A 12 -0.31 10.05 1.40
CA ALA A 12 -1.61 9.59 0.93
C ALA A 12 -1.80 8.10 1.16
N TRP A 13 -2.92 7.73 1.77
CA TRP A 13 -3.42 6.35 1.88
C TRP A 13 -4.56 6.17 0.90
N ILE A 14 -4.45 5.18 0.03
CA ILE A 14 -5.48 4.81 -0.93
C ILE A 14 -5.94 3.39 -0.63
N CYS A 15 -7.24 3.20 -0.54
CA CYS A 15 -7.87 1.90 -0.34
C CYS A 15 -8.98 1.68 -1.38
N ALA A 16 -9.29 0.42 -1.66
CA ALA A 16 -10.29 0.04 -2.65
C ALA A 16 -11.66 -0.24 -2.04
N LEU A 17 -11.72 -0.71 -0.78
CA LEU A 17 -12.94 -1.20 -0.15
C LEU A 17 -13.33 -0.40 1.11
N PRO A 18 -14.63 -0.25 1.41
CA PRO A 18 -15.08 0.40 2.64
C PRO A 18 -14.53 -0.21 3.92
N LEU A 19 -14.29 -1.53 3.96
CA LEU A 19 -13.68 -2.21 5.11
C LEU A 19 -12.23 -1.75 5.34
N GLU A 20 -11.48 -1.56 4.26
CA GLU A 20 -10.10 -1.05 4.32
C GLU A 20 -10.10 0.41 4.77
N LEU A 21 -11.08 1.20 4.31
CA LEU A 21 -11.28 2.58 4.77
C LEU A 21 -11.61 2.63 6.26
N ALA A 22 -12.46 1.72 6.75
CA ALA A 22 -12.80 1.62 8.16
C ALA A 22 -11.55 1.29 9.02
N ALA A 23 -10.71 0.36 8.55
CA ALA A 23 -9.44 0.07 9.20
C ALA A 23 -8.51 1.29 9.20
N ALA A 24 -8.40 2.01 8.09
CA ALA A 24 -7.61 3.23 8.01
C ALA A 24 -8.11 4.30 8.99
N TYR A 25 -9.42 4.51 9.10
CA TYR A 25 -10.01 5.44 10.07
C TYR A 25 -9.76 5.02 11.51
N ALA A 26 -9.85 3.72 11.81
CA ALA A 26 -9.55 3.20 13.14
C ALA A 26 -8.08 3.38 13.52
N MET A 27 -7.15 3.19 12.58
CA MET A 27 -5.71 3.38 12.81
C MET A 27 -5.29 4.86 12.93
N LEU A 28 -6.05 5.77 12.31
CA LEU A 28 -5.66 7.17 12.13
C LEU A 28 -6.58 8.16 12.87
N ASP A 29 -7.44 7.67 13.76
CA ASP A 29 -8.42 8.45 14.51
C ASP A 29 -9.33 9.33 13.61
N GLY A 30 -9.71 8.79 12.44
CA GLY A 30 -10.66 9.41 11.51
C GLY A 30 -10.12 9.65 10.09
N ARG A 31 -10.71 10.64 9.40
CA ARG A 31 -10.47 10.88 7.96
C ARG A 31 -9.08 11.45 7.65
N HIS A 32 -8.42 12.02 8.65
CA HIS A 32 -7.14 12.69 8.54
C HIS A 32 -6.24 12.21 9.68
N GLY A 33 -5.21 11.44 9.33
CA GLY A 33 -4.27 10.88 10.30
C GLY A 33 -3.00 11.69 10.46
N ARG A 34 -2.29 11.46 11.55
CA ARG A 34 -0.86 11.77 11.65
C ARG A 34 -0.11 10.50 12.03
N VAL A 35 0.87 10.12 11.21
CA VAL A 35 1.73 8.96 11.46
C VAL A 35 3.17 9.43 11.40
N GLU A 36 3.92 9.26 12.50
CA GLU A 36 5.37 9.55 12.54
C GLU A 36 5.76 10.90 11.92
N GLY A 37 4.99 11.96 12.24
CA GLY A 37 5.25 13.31 11.74
C GLY A 37 4.63 13.64 10.37
N HIS A 38 4.03 12.68 9.67
CA HIS A 38 3.34 12.91 8.41
C HIS A 38 1.83 13.03 8.59
N ASN A 39 1.23 14.14 8.14
CA ASN A 39 -0.22 14.18 7.99
C ASN A 39 -0.62 13.36 6.75
N ALA A 40 -1.53 12.42 6.94
CA ALA A 40 -2.00 11.49 5.93
C ALA A 40 -3.44 11.82 5.52
N VAL A 41 -3.66 11.98 4.21
CA VAL A 41 -5.00 12.01 3.63
C VAL A 41 -5.40 10.60 3.20
N ILE A 42 -6.63 10.21 3.50
CA ILE A 42 -7.16 8.89 3.14
C ILE A 42 -8.20 9.07 2.04
N ALA A 43 -8.13 8.26 0.98
CA ALA A 43 -9.23 8.10 0.04
C ALA A 43 -9.56 6.63 -0.20
N CYS A 44 -10.84 6.40 -0.42
CA CYS A 44 -11.38 5.13 -0.86
C CYS A 44 -11.91 5.27 -2.29
N LEU A 45 -11.84 4.20 -3.07
CA LEU A 45 -12.58 4.11 -4.32
C LEU A 45 -14.09 4.17 -4.05
N PRO A 46 -14.90 4.64 -5.02
CA PRO A 46 -16.36 4.62 -4.88
C PRO A 46 -16.88 3.21 -4.62
N SER A 47 -17.91 3.10 -3.77
CA SER A 47 -18.51 1.81 -3.43
C SER A 47 -18.98 1.06 -4.68
N GLY A 48 -18.61 -0.21 -4.78
CA GLY A 48 -18.91 -1.06 -5.94
C GLY A 48 -18.06 -0.80 -7.19
N VAL A 49 -17.10 0.13 -7.14
CA VAL A 49 -16.24 0.47 -8.29
C VAL A 49 -14.77 0.16 -7.97
N THR A 50 -14.27 -0.97 -8.44
CA THR A 50 -12.87 -1.38 -8.28
C THR A 50 -12.07 -1.17 -9.57
N GLY A 51 -10.76 -1.47 -9.52
CA GLY A 51 -9.88 -1.51 -10.69
C GLY A 51 -8.97 -0.29 -10.82
N THR A 52 -7.96 -0.46 -11.69
CA THR A 52 -6.84 0.47 -11.87
C THR A 52 -7.27 1.84 -12.38
N VAL A 53 -8.28 1.91 -13.25
CA VAL A 53 -8.83 3.17 -13.79
C VAL A 53 -9.50 4.02 -12.71
N SER A 54 -10.35 3.39 -11.88
CA SER A 54 -11.01 4.06 -10.76
C SER A 54 -9.98 4.58 -9.76
N ALA A 55 -9.00 3.75 -9.41
CA ALA A 55 -7.91 4.13 -8.52
C ALA A 55 -7.11 5.32 -9.09
N ALA A 56 -6.73 5.28 -10.36
CA ALA A 56 -6.00 6.36 -11.01
C ALA A 56 -6.77 7.69 -10.97
N ARG A 57 -8.09 7.67 -11.21
CA ARG A 57 -8.94 8.85 -11.11
C ARG A 57 -8.97 9.43 -9.70
N VAL A 58 -9.20 8.59 -8.68
CA VAL A 58 -9.22 9.02 -7.27
C VAL A 58 -7.87 9.61 -6.86
N VAL A 59 -6.77 8.94 -7.20
CA VAL A 59 -5.41 9.44 -6.92
C VAL A 59 -5.17 10.77 -7.63
N SER A 60 -5.55 10.90 -8.90
CA SER A 60 -5.32 12.14 -9.67
C SER A 60 -6.07 13.33 -9.06
N GLN A 61 -7.31 13.13 -8.62
CA GLN A 61 -8.11 14.16 -7.95
C GLN A 61 -7.58 14.49 -6.55
N MET A 62 -7.11 13.48 -5.82
CA MET A 62 -6.45 13.70 -4.52
C MET A 62 -5.20 14.58 -4.70
N LEU A 63 -4.34 14.26 -5.66
CA LEU A 63 -3.10 15.00 -5.90
C LEU A 63 -3.33 16.40 -6.48
N SER A 64 -4.47 16.65 -7.11
CA SER A 64 -4.84 18.02 -7.52
C SER A 64 -5.29 18.87 -6.33
N THR A 65 -5.79 18.25 -5.26
CA THR A 65 -6.29 18.91 -4.05
C THR A 65 -5.18 19.08 -3.00
N PHE A 66 -4.41 18.02 -2.74
CA PHE A 66 -3.36 17.96 -1.72
C PHE A 66 -1.98 18.02 -2.39
N ARG A 67 -1.52 19.24 -2.67
CA ARG A 67 -0.34 19.49 -3.51
C ARG A 67 0.99 19.09 -2.86
N GLN A 68 1.04 19.02 -1.54
CA GLN A 68 2.26 18.72 -0.78
C GLN A 68 2.46 17.23 -0.45
N VAL A 69 1.63 16.34 -1.01
CA VAL A 69 1.79 14.89 -0.86
C VAL A 69 3.09 14.42 -1.52
N LYS A 70 4.01 13.91 -0.70
CA LYS A 70 5.34 13.44 -1.11
C LYS A 70 5.34 11.97 -1.55
N PHE A 71 4.52 11.14 -0.91
CA PHE A 71 4.41 9.72 -1.23
C PHE A 71 2.97 9.21 -1.05
N ARG A 72 2.69 8.10 -1.72
CA ARG A 72 1.35 7.51 -1.84
C ARG A 72 1.45 6.01 -1.59
N LEU A 73 0.54 5.47 -0.80
CA LEU A 73 0.48 4.06 -0.46
C LEU A 73 -0.90 3.54 -0.85
N MET A 74 -0.93 2.51 -1.70
CA MET A 74 -2.13 1.68 -1.87
C MET A 74 -2.08 0.62 -0.78
N ILE A 75 -3.04 0.65 0.14
CA ILE A 75 -3.11 -0.24 1.30
C ILE A 75 -4.50 -0.83 1.36
N GLY A 76 -4.55 -2.15 1.40
CA GLY A 76 -5.78 -2.91 1.39
C GLY A 76 -5.53 -4.38 1.69
N ILE A 77 -6.60 -5.16 1.73
CA ILE A 77 -6.53 -6.60 1.90
C ILE A 77 -6.21 -7.28 0.56
N GLY A 78 -5.60 -8.46 0.62
CA GLY A 78 -5.28 -9.26 -0.56
C GLY A 78 -5.39 -10.75 -0.26
N GLY A 79 -5.51 -11.54 -1.33
CA GLY A 79 -5.37 -12.99 -1.24
C GLY A 79 -3.89 -13.39 -1.19
N GLY A 80 -3.57 -14.45 -0.46
CA GLY A 80 -2.25 -15.07 -0.44
C GLY A 80 -2.20 -16.34 -1.30
N ALA A 81 -1.05 -16.61 -1.91
CA ALA A 81 -0.75 -17.84 -2.61
C ALA A 81 0.56 -18.42 -2.03
N PRO A 82 0.48 -19.16 -0.90
CA PRO A 82 1.68 -19.68 -0.24
C PRO A 82 2.40 -20.73 -1.12
N SER A 83 3.73 -20.76 -1.02
CA SER A 83 4.59 -21.81 -1.59
C SER A 83 5.64 -22.25 -0.57
N GLU A 84 6.39 -23.31 -0.87
CA GLU A 84 7.50 -23.77 -0.01
C GLU A 84 8.57 -22.67 0.14
N GLU A 85 8.81 -21.87 -0.89
CA GLU A 85 9.77 -20.76 -0.85
C GLU A 85 9.18 -19.47 -0.26
N HIS A 86 7.85 -19.32 -0.26
CA HIS A 86 7.16 -18.12 0.20
C HIS A 86 5.94 -18.48 1.05
N ASP A 87 6.15 -18.65 2.35
CA ASP A 87 5.12 -18.96 3.34
C ASP A 87 4.30 -17.71 3.72
N VAL A 88 3.43 -17.26 2.82
CA VAL A 88 2.49 -16.15 3.07
C VAL A 88 1.28 -16.66 3.86
N ARG A 89 1.03 -16.09 5.03
CA ARG A 89 -0.04 -16.50 5.95
C ARG A 89 -1.08 -15.41 6.16
N LEU A 90 -2.26 -15.82 6.65
CA LEU A 90 -3.30 -14.87 7.03
C LEU A 90 -2.79 -13.96 8.17
N GLY A 91 -2.93 -12.65 7.98
CA GLY A 91 -2.43 -11.64 8.91
C GLY A 91 -1.06 -11.06 8.53
N ASP A 92 -0.36 -11.66 7.56
CA ASP A 92 0.89 -11.09 7.07
C ASP A 92 0.65 -9.78 6.31
N VAL A 93 1.53 -8.81 6.56
CA VAL A 93 1.59 -7.56 5.81
C VAL A 93 2.69 -7.67 4.76
N VAL A 94 2.28 -7.75 3.50
CA VAL A 94 3.22 -7.82 2.38
C VAL A 94 3.54 -6.42 1.87
N VAL A 95 4.83 -6.10 1.80
CA VAL A 95 5.33 -4.82 1.28
C VAL A 95 6.08 -5.05 -0.02
N ARG A 96 5.73 -4.30 -1.07
CA ARG A 96 6.41 -4.43 -2.37
C ARG A 96 7.90 -4.10 -2.28
N LYS A 97 8.74 -4.97 -2.87
CA LYS A 97 10.19 -4.81 -2.97
C LYS A 97 10.65 -5.06 -4.42
N PRO A 98 11.44 -4.17 -5.04
CA PRO A 98 12.02 -4.43 -6.35
C PRO A 98 12.94 -5.67 -6.33
N VAL A 99 12.85 -6.52 -7.35
CA VAL A 99 13.69 -7.71 -7.52
C VAL A 99 14.13 -7.81 -8.98
N GLY A 100 15.44 -7.82 -9.23
CA GLY A 100 15.98 -7.78 -10.60
C GLY A 100 15.44 -6.58 -11.39
N LEU A 101 14.86 -6.83 -12.56
CA LEU A 101 14.24 -5.81 -13.42
C LEU A 101 12.80 -5.44 -13.01
N LEU A 102 12.26 -6.03 -11.95
CA LEU A 102 10.86 -5.84 -11.53
C LEU A 102 10.74 -4.76 -10.45
N GLY A 103 9.77 -3.85 -10.62
CA GLY A 103 9.47 -2.79 -9.64
C GLY A 103 8.79 -3.25 -8.35
N GLY A 104 8.64 -4.57 -8.14
CA GLY A 104 8.06 -5.17 -6.94
C GLY A 104 6.55 -5.40 -6.96
N VAL A 105 5.85 -4.93 -8.00
CA VAL A 105 4.46 -5.32 -8.31
C VAL A 105 4.40 -5.72 -9.78
N ILE A 106 3.77 -6.85 -10.05
CA ILE A 106 3.55 -7.36 -11.40
C ILE A 106 2.05 -7.30 -11.67
N GLN A 107 1.68 -6.56 -12.70
CA GLN A 107 0.32 -6.63 -13.24
C GLN A 107 0.25 -7.84 -14.17
N TYR A 108 -0.52 -8.85 -13.78
CA TYR A 108 -0.55 -10.17 -14.46
C TYR A 108 -1.12 -10.10 -15.88
N ASP A 109 -2.03 -9.17 -16.14
CA ASP A 109 -2.69 -8.95 -17.44
C ASP A 109 -1.98 -7.89 -18.31
N PHE A 110 -0.83 -7.35 -17.87
CA PHE A 110 -0.11 -6.32 -18.59
C PHE A 110 0.82 -6.88 -19.69
N GLY A 111 0.21 -7.34 -20.76
CA GLY A 111 0.89 -7.98 -21.87
C GLY A 111 0.01 -8.22 -23.07
N LYS A 112 0.52 -9.02 -24.00
CA LYS A 112 -0.17 -9.38 -25.23
C LYS A 112 -0.07 -10.87 -25.44
N THR A 113 -1.12 -11.48 -25.95
CA THR A 113 -1.08 -12.86 -26.41
C THR A 113 -0.38 -12.90 -27.78
N ILE A 114 0.74 -13.58 -27.86
CA ILE A 114 1.48 -13.82 -29.11
C ILE A 114 0.96 -15.09 -29.79
N GLN A 115 1.52 -15.44 -30.96
CA GLN A 115 1.17 -16.66 -31.68
C GLN A 115 1.25 -17.89 -30.76
N GLN A 116 0.38 -18.88 -31.00
CA GLN A 116 0.25 -20.10 -30.17
C GLN A 116 -0.32 -19.87 -28.76
N GLY A 117 -0.94 -18.72 -28.48
CA GLY A 117 -1.66 -18.49 -27.21
C GLY A 117 -0.76 -18.16 -26.02
N GLN A 118 0.54 -17.95 -26.26
CA GLN A 118 1.47 -17.58 -25.19
C GLN A 118 1.28 -16.12 -24.78
N PHE A 119 1.26 -15.84 -23.48
CA PHE A 119 1.19 -14.47 -22.98
C PHE A 119 2.59 -13.89 -22.83
N GLN A 120 2.85 -12.78 -23.53
CA GLN A 120 4.09 -12.02 -23.41
C GLN A 120 3.83 -10.73 -22.64
N ARG A 121 4.49 -10.57 -21.48
CA ARG A 121 4.45 -9.33 -20.72
C ARG A 121 5.16 -8.21 -21.49
N THR A 122 4.51 -7.07 -21.65
CA THR A 122 5.04 -5.95 -22.45
C THR A 122 5.50 -4.74 -21.63
N GLY A 123 5.42 -4.80 -20.30
CA GLY A 123 5.88 -3.70 -19.46
C GLY A 123 6.07 -4.04 -17.99
N ILE A 124 6.54 -3.04 -17.25
CA ILE A 124 6.83 -3.11 -15.81
C ILE A 124 6.25 -1.88 -15.11
N LEU A 125 5.86 -2.06 -13.85
CA LEU A 125 5.50 -0.94 -12.98
C LEU A 125 6.75 -0.31 -12.38
N ASN A 126 6.68 1.00 -12.10
CA ASN A 126 7.76 1.74 -11.46
C ASN A 126 8.08 1.19 -10.06
N LYS A 127 9.37 1.13 -9.74
CA LYS A 127 9.85 0.86 -8.38
C LYS A 127 9.37 1.95 -7.40
N PRO A 128 9.27 1.65 -6.09
CA PRO A 128 9.03 2.66 -5.06
C PRO A 128 10.07 3.78 -5.08
N LEU A 129 9.71 4.93 -4.50
CA LEU A 129 10.65 6.02 -4.23
C LEU A 129 11.79 5.52 -3.34
N GLU A 130 13.00 6.04 -3.54
CA GLU A 130 14.19 5.62 -2.81
C GLU A 130 14.03 5.74 -1.30
N ILE A 131 13.40 6.82 -0.82
CA ILE A 131 13.11 7.00 0.61
C ILE A 131 12.27 5.84 1.19
N LEU A 132 11.32 5.29 0.43
CA LEU A 132 10.51 4.15 0.87
C LEU A 132 11.33 2.85 0.85
N LEU A 133 12.28 2.73 -0.07
CA LEU A 133 13.20 1.58 -0.10
C LEU A 133 14.17 1.62 1.08
N THR A 134 14.63 2.80 1.49
CA THR A 134 15.44 2.97 2.71
C THR A 134 14.64 2.59 3.96
N VAL A 135 13.38 3.02 4.07
CA VAL A 135 12.49 2.61 5.15
C VAL A 135 12.29 1.09 5.15
N LEU A 136 12.10 0.48 3.96
CA LEU A 136 11.98 -0.97 3.83
C LEU A 136 13.23 -1.71 4.31
N SER A 137 14.43 -1.22 3.97
CA SER A 137 15.69 -1.81 4.47
C SER A 137 15.78 -1.77 5.99
N ASN A 138 15.39 -0.65 6.62
CA ASN A 138 15.35 -0.54 8.08
C ASN A 138 14.31 -1.49 8.70
N LEU A 139 13.11 -1.58 8.10
CA LEU A 139 12.07 -2.50 8.54
C LEU A 139 12.54 -3.96 8.45
N GLN A 140 13.22 -4.32 7.36
CA GLN A 140 13.81 -5.66 7.18
C GLN A 140 14.88 -5.96 8.23
N ALA A 141 15.79 -5.02 8.50
CA ALA A 141 16.81 -5.17 9.53
C ALA A 141 16.18 -5.37 10.93
N GLN A 142 15.16 -4.58 11.27
CA GLN A 142 14.45 -4.73 12.54
C GLN A 142 13.73 -6.08 12.64
N TYR A 143 13.08 -6.52 11.55
CA TYR A 143 12.41 -7.82 11.49
C TYR A 143 13.40 -8.98 11.67
N LEU A 144 14.58 -8.92 11.06
CA LEU A 144 15.62 -9.95 11.22
C LEU A 144 16.13 -10.06 12.66
N ILE A 145 16.18 -8.94 13.39
CA ILE A 145 16.66 -8.90 14.78
C ILE A 145 15.56 -9.32 15.76
N LYS A 146 14.34 -8.80 15.59
CA LYS A 146 13.27 -8.91 16.60
C LYS A 146 12.20 -9.96 16.25
N GLY A 147 12.15 -10.42 15.00
CA GLY A 147 11.06 -11.24 14.49
C GLY A 147 9.74 -10.46 14.35
N HIS A 148 8.64 -11.18 14.16
CA HIS A 148 7.30 -10.58 14.15
C HIS A 148 6.79 -10.36 15.59
N GLY A 149 6.63 -9.11 16.01
CA GLY A 149 6.03 -8.76 17.31
C GLY A 149 4.53 -9.08 17.42
N ILE A 150 3.96 -9.81 16.46
CA ILE A 150 2.52 -10.08 16.38
C ILE A 150 2.02 -10.87 17.58
N LYS A 151 2.84 -11.77 18.15
CA LYS A 151 2.48 -12.52 19.37
C LYS A 151 2.32 -11.57 20.55
N ASP A 152 3.28 -10.68 20.75
CA ASP A 152 3.26 -9.73 21.86
C ASP A 152 2.10 -8.72 21.69
N THR A 153 1.87 -8.25 20.47
CA THR A 153 0.75 -7.35 20.15
C THR A 153 -0.60 -8.02 20.36
N ILE A 154 -0.78 -9.28 19.91
CA ILE A 154 -2.03 -10.04 20.16
C ILE A 154 -2.21 -10.26 21.67
N GLN A 155 -1.15 -10.63 22.39
CA GLN A 155 -1.21 -10.83 23.84
C GLN A 155 -1.63 -9.56 24.59
N ASN A 156 -1.24 -8.39 24.10
CA ASN A 156 -1.59 -7.09 24.69
C ASN A 156 -2.98 -6.58 24.29
N ILE A 157 -3.60 -7.11 23.24
CA ILE A 157 -4.97 -6.75 22.82
C ILE A 157 -6.01 -7.65 23.49
N VAL A 158 -5.64 -8.91 23.76
CA VAL A 158 -6.54 -9.91 24.37
C VAL A 158 -6.57 -9.82 25.90
N ASN A 159 -5.62 -9.09 26.51
CA ASN A 159 -5.56 -8.80 27.95
C ASN A 159 -5.90 -7.33 28.23
#